data_AF-A0A917SZZ4-F1
#
_entry.id   AF-A0A917SZZ4-F1
#
_cell.length_a   1.000
_cell.length_b   1.000
_cell.length_c   1.000
_cell.angle_alpha   90.00
_cell.angle_beta   90.00
_cell.angle_gamma   90.00
#
_symmetry.space_group_name_H-M   'P 1'
#
loop_
_entity.id
_entity.type
_entity.pdbx_description
1 polymer ?
#
loop_
_entity_poly.entity_id
_entity_poly.type
_entity_poly.pdbx_seq_one_letter_code
_entity_poly.pdbx_strand_id
1 'polypeptide(L)' 'MLPPGGTAFAGRPAAPGVLHAGDAAVRAWTSLGWTWGGSWTDPRDTQHFSADGG' A
#
# COMPACT_ATOMS: atom_id res chain seq x y z
N MET A 1 -16.79 7.06 -8.38
CA MET A 1 -15.93 8.10 -9.00
C MET A 1 -14.71 8.26 -8.10
N LEU A 2 -13.49 8.14 -8.64
CA LEU A 2 -12.29 8.52 -7.89
C LEU A 2 -12.15 10.05 -7.88
N PRO A 3 -11.57 10.67 -6.84
CA PRO A 3 -11.24 12.08 -6.87
C PRO A 3 -10.34 12.36 -8.10
N PRO A 4 -10.51 13.49 -8.81
CA PRO A 4 -9.72 13.79 -10.01
C PRO A 4 -8.20 13.64 -9.81
N GLY A 5 -7.69 14.06 -8.63
CA GLY A 5 -6.28 13.92 -8.28
C GLY A 5 -5.79 12.47 -8.06
N GLY A 6 -6.70 11.53 -7.78
CA GLY A 6 -6.37 10.11 -7.59
C GLY A 6 -6.31 9.29 -8.88
N THR A 7 -6.83 9.83 -9.99
CA THR A 7 -6.96 9.10 -11.26
C THR A 7 -5.61 8.64 -11.83
N ALA A 8 -4.57 9.49 -11.74
CA ALA A 8 -3.21 9.17 -12.16
C ALA A 8 -2.59 7.98 -11.40
N PHE A 9 -3.10 7.67 -10.21
CA PHE A 9 -2.59 6.61 -9.34
C PHE A 9 -3.42 5.32 -9.39
N ALA A 10 -4.54 5.31 -10.11
CA ALA A 10 -5.46 4.16 -10.17
C ALA A 10 -4.77 2.88 -10.68
N GLY A 11 -3.87 3.02 -11.65
CA GLY A 11 -3.07 1.91 -12.18
C GLY A 11 -1.83 1.55 -11.37
N ARG A 12 -1.62 2.19 -10.20
CA ARG A 12 -0.44 2.04 -9.35
C ARG A 12 0.90 2.17 -10.11
N PRO A 13 1.12 3.27 -10.84
CA PRO A 13 2.39 3.48 -11.54
C PRO A 13 3.55 3.52 -10.54
N ALA A 14 4.74 3.15 -10.99
CA ALA A 14 5.97 3.43 -10.25
C ALA A 14 6.21 4.95 -10.23
N ALA A 15 5.70 5.60 -9.19
CA ALA A 15 5.74 7.05 -9.01
C ALA A 15 5.99 7.38 -7.53
N PRO A 16 6.54 8.56 -7.22
CA PRO A 16 6.73 8.99 -5.84
C PRO A 16 5.45 8.86 -5.01
N GLY A 17 5.57 8.21 -3.85
CA GLY A 17 4.45 8.01 -2.91
C GLY A 17 3.53 6.82 -3.20
N VAL A 18 3.73 6.09 -4.31
CA VAL A 18 3.01 4.82 -4.57
C VAL A 18 3.85 3.68 -4.03
N LEU A 19 3.30 2.93 -3.06
CA LEU A 19 3.98 1.78 -2.46
C LEU A 19 3.81 0.51 -3.30
N HIS A 20 4.89 -0.20 -3.56
CA HIS A 20 4.91 -1.51 -4.21
C HIS A 20 5.47 -2.58 -3.28
N ALA A 21 5.12 -3.83 -3.58
CA ALA A 21 5.69 -4.97 -2.87
C ALA A 21 7.22 -4.95 -3.03
N GLY A 22 7.93 -5.05 -1.91
CA GLY A 22 9.39 -5.00 -1.89
C GLY A 22 9.98 -3.60 -1.73
N ASP A 23 9.20 -2.52 -1.71
CA ASP A 23 9.74 -1.18 -1.41
C ASP A 23 10.36 -1.11 -0.02
N ALA A 24 11.31 -0.19 0.17
CA ALA A 24 12.02 -0.04 1.45
C ALA A 24 11.06 0.19 2.63
N ALA A 25 10.02 1.01 2.45
CA ALA A 25 8.99 1.22 3.46
C ALA A 25 8.20 -0.04 3.77
N VAL A 26 7.78 -0.79 2.75
CA VAL A 26 7.05 -2.06 2.91
C VAL A 26 7.91 -3.08 3.65
N ARG A 27 9.18 -3.23 3.27
CA ARG A 27 10.13 -4.13 3.95
C ARG A 27 10.39 -3.73 5.40
N ALA A 28 10.52 -2.43 5.67
CA ALA A 28 10.78 -1.95 7.03
C ALA A 28 9.64 -2.35 7.99
N TRP A 29 8.39 -2.05 7.64
CA TRP A 29 7.24 -2.40 8.48
C TRP A 29 7.01 -3.90 8.59
N THR A 30 7.07 -4.62 7.47
CA THR A 30 6.86 -6.08 7.48
C THR A 30 7.97 -6.82 8.25
N SER A 31 9.20 -6.28 8.29
CA SER A 31 10.27 -6.84 9.14
C SER A 31 10.00 -6.71 10.65
N LEU A 32 9.13 -5.79 11.04
CA LEU A 32 8.69 -5.60 12.43
C LEU A 32 7.42 -6.40 12.76
N GLY A 33 6.97 -7.28 11.85
CA GLY A 33 5.78 -8.11 12.03
C GLY A 33 4.46 -7.42 11.65
N TRP A 34 4.50 -6.20 11.11
CA TRP A 34 3.29 -5.52 10.63
C TRP A 34 2.80 -6.14 9.33
N THR A 35 1.48 -6.12 9.12
CA THR A 35 0.85 -6.45 7.84
C THR A 35 0.70 -5.18 6.99
N TRP A 36 0.77 -5.35 5.67
CA TRP A 36 0.60 -4.27 4.70
C TRP A 36 -0.67 -4.51 3.91
N GLY A 37 -1.57 -3.53 3.81
CA GLY A 37 -2.85 -3.73 3.14
C GLY A 37 -2.77 -3.96 1.63
N GLY A 38 -1.59 -3.73 1.03
CA GLY A 38 -1.29 -4.17 -0.32
C GLY A 38 -1.15 -5.68 -0.51
N SER A 39 -1.05 -6.49 0.56
CA SER A 39 -1.10 -7.95 0.48
C SER A 39 -2.49 -8.54 0.75
N TRP A 40 -3.48 -7.73 1.10
CA TRP A 40 -4.84 -8.22 1.39
C TRP A 40 -5.61 -8.60 0.12
N THR A 41 -6.57 -9.51 0.28
CA THR A 41 -7.44 -9.94 -0.82
C THR A 41 -8.49 -8.88 -1.13
N ASP A 42 -9.25 -8.44 -0.11
CA ASP A 42 -10.27 -7.40 -0.23
C ASP A 42 -10.65 -6.86 1.18
N PRO A 43 -10.87 -5.54 1.36
CA PRO A 43 -10.47 -4.47 0.44
C PRO A 43 -8.94 -4.34 0.43
N ARG A 44 -8.38 -4.07 -0.75
CA ARG A 44 -6.95 -3.78 -0.84
C ARG A 44 -6.67 -2.31 -0.55
N ASP A 45 -6.02 -2.03 0.57
CA ASP A 45 -5.55 -0.68 0.93
C ASP A 45 -4.03 -0.64 1.05
N THR A 46 -3.38 -0.10 0.02
CA THR A 46 -1.93 -0.16 -0.08
C THR A 46 -1.19 0.93 0.68
N GLN A 47 -1.90 1.90 1.24
CA GLN A 47 -1.28 2.88 2.13
C GLN A 47 -1.36 2.42 3.60
N HIS A 48 -2.10 1.34 3.86
CA HIS A 48 -2.34 0.85 5.19
C HIS A 48 -1.23 -0.08 5.69
N PHE A 49 -0.81 0.14 6.93
CA PHE A 49 0.02 -0.79 7.70
C PHE A 49 -0.64 -0.98 9.07
N SER A 50 -0.71 -2.23 9.53
CA SER A 50 -1.26 -2.56 10.84
C SER A 50 -0.40 -3.58 11.60
N ALA A 51 -0.24 -3.36 12.90
CA ALA A 51 0.49 -4.24 13.81
C ALA A 51 -0.36 -5.43 14.29
N ASP A 52 -1.67 -5.23 14.39
CA ASP A 52 -2.65 -6.19 14.92
C ASP A 52 -3.56 -6.80 13.83
N GLY A 53 -3.48 -6.29 12.60
CA GLY A 53 -4.32 -6.70 11.47
C GLY A 53 -5.31 -5.60 11.05
N GLY A 54 -5.94 -5.80 9.90
CA GLY A 54 -6.99 -4.93 9.39
C GLY A 54 -8.35 -5.22 10.01
#